data_AF-A0AA41V1P3-F1
#
_entry.id   AF-A0AA41V1P3-F1
#
_cell.length_a   1.000
_cell.length_b   1.000
_cell.length_c   1.000
_cell.angle_alpha   90.00
_cell.angle_beta   90.00
_cell.angle_gamma   90.00
#
_symmetry.space_group_name_H-M   'P 1'
#
loop_
_entity.id
_entity.type
_entity.pdbx_description
1 polymer ?
#
loop_
_entity_poly.entity_id
_entity_poly.type
_entity_poly.pdbx_seq_one_letter_code
_entity_poly.pdbx_strand_id
1 'polypeptide(L)' 'MSQAELGKQINEKLHVVQEYESGKAIPNQIVLGKLERVLGVKLRGKAIHHGK' A
#
# COMPACT_ATOMS: atom_id res chain seq x y z
N MET A 1 1.30 12.66 7.41
CA MET A 1 2.15 12.02 6.39
C MET A 1 1.46 12.18 5.04
N SER A 2 2.09 12.79 4.05
CA SER A 2 1.52 12.94 2.69
C SER A 2 1.79 11.70 1.84
N GLN A 3 1.02 11.47 0.77
CA GLN A 3 1.21 10.31 -0.13
C GLN A 3 2.62 10.26 -0.73
N ALA A 4 3.20 11.43 -1.08
CA ALA A 4 4.57 11.53 -1.59
C ALA A 4 5.62 11.12 -0.54
N GLU A 5 5.40 11.53 0.72
CA GLU A 5 6.25 11.17 1.87
C GLU A 5 6.14 9.68 2.18
N LEU A 6 4.94 9.10 2.07
CA LEU A 6 4.72 7.66 2.24
C LEU A 6 5.45 6.87 1.15
N GLY A 7 5.29 7.27 -0.12
CA GLY A 7 6.00 6.68 -1.26
C GLY A 7 7.51 6.72 -1.07
N LYS A 8 8.05 7.87 -0.64
CA LYS A 8 9.48 8.02 -0.35
C LYS A 8 9.95 7.07 0.76
N GLN A 9 9.19 6.92 1.85
CA GLN A 9 9.54 6.01 2.95
C GLN A 9 9.54 4.54 2.54
N ILE A 10 8.62 4.12 1.67
CA ILE A 10 8.56 2.74 1.17
C ILE A 10 9.36 2.53 -0.13
N ASN A 11 10.07 3.55 -0.62
CA ASN A 11 10.78 3.53 -1.91
C ASN A 11 9.85 3.17 -3.09
N GLU A 12 8.64 3.72 -3.12
CA GLU A 12 7.69 3.60 -4.22
C GLU A 12 7.34 4.97 -4.81
N LYS A 13 6.82 4.95 -6.04
CA LYS A 13 6.32 6.16 -6.71
C LYS A 13 5.01 6.62 -6.05
N LEU A 14 4.76 7.93 -6.06
CA LEU A 14 3.50 8.53 -5.59
C LEU A 14 2.30 7.79 -6.18
N HIS A 15 2.27 7.58 -7.49
CA HIS A 15 1.17 6.92 -8.21
C HIS A 15 0.81 5.54 -7.63
N VAL A 16 1.83 4.75 -7.27
CA VAL A 16 1.61 3.41 -6.69
C VAL A 16 0.80 3.52 -5.40
N VAL A 17 1.18 4.44 -4.51
CA VAL A 17 0.44 4.71 -3.26
C VAL A 17 -1.01 5.12 -3.55
N GLN A 18 -1.23 5.99 -4.54
CA GLN A 18 -2.59 6.41 -4.93
C GLN A 18 -3.44 5.24 -5.43
N GLU A 19 -2.85 4.31 -6.20
CA GLU A 19 -3.56 3.12 -6.67
C GLU A 19 -3.96 2.20 -5.51
N TYR A 20 -3.12 2.07 -4.47
CA TYR A 20 -3.44 1.28 -3.28
C TYR A 20 -4.59 1.90 -2.48
N GLU A 21 -4.59 3.22 -2.32
CA GLU A 21 -5.68 3.94 -1.65
C GLU A 21 -6.98 3.95 -2.45
N SER A 22 -6.91 4.00 -3.78
CA SER A 22 -8.07 3.91 -4.67
C SER A 22 -8.58 2.46 -4.85
N GLY A 23 -7.88 1.46 -4.33
CA GLY A 23 -8.24 0.04 -4.49
C GLY A 23 -7.99 -0.52 -5.90
N LYS A 24 -7.23 0.17 -6.75
CA LYS A 24 -6.88 -0.26 -8.11
C LYS A 24 -5.50 -0.92 -8.20
N ALA A 25 -4.69 -0.80 -7.15
CA ALA A 25 -3.34 -1.36 -7.16
C ALA A 25 -3.34 -2.87 -7.28
N ILE A 26 -2.36 -3.35 -8.03
CA ILE A 26 -2.03 -4.77 -8.06
C ILE A 26 -1.40 -5.14 -6.71
N PRO A 27 -1.95 -6.14 -5.99
CA PRO A 27 -1.46 -6.50 -4.66
C PRO A 27 -0.03 -7.03 -4.72
N ASN A 28 0.92 -6.25 -4.18
CA ASN A 28 2.33 -6.64 -4.06
C ASN A 28 2.70 -6.85 -2.58
N GLN A 29 3.10 -8.07 -2.23
CA GLN A 29 3.45 -8.45 -0.85
C GLN A 29 4.60 -7.62 -0.26
N ILE A 30 5.55 -7.19 -1.08
CA ILE A 30 6.69 -6.36 -0.66
C ILE A 30 6.20 -4.96 -0.30
N VAL A 31 5.41 -4.33 -1.18
CA VAL A 31 4.86 -2.99 -0.96
C VAL A 31 3.96 -2.98 0.27
N LEU A 32 3.06 -3.97 0.38
CA LEU A 32 2.20 -4.15 1.54
C LEU A 32 3.03 -4.29 2.83
N GLY A 33 4.06 -5.13 2.85
CA GLY A 33 4.91 -5.27 4.03
C GLY A 33 5.65 -3.99 4.44
N LYS A 34 6.05 -3.16 3.47
CA LYS A 34 6.65 -1.84 3.76
C LYS A 34 5.60 -0.87 4.29
N LEU A 35 4.42 -0.82 3.68
CA LEU A 35 3.29 -0.01 4.13
C LEU A 35 2.87 -0.37 5.56
N GLU A 36 2.80 -1.67 5.89
CA GLU A 36 2.47 -2.14 7.24
C GLU A 36 3.45 -1.63 8.29
N ARG A 37 4.75 -1.56 7.98
CA ARG A 37 5.77 -1.04 8.90
C ARG A 37 5.67 0.47 9.09
N VAL A 38 5.45 1.21 8.00
CA VAL A 38 5.37 2.69 8.05
C VAL A 38 4.07 3.17 8.68
N LEU A 39 2.96 2.49 8.38
CA LEU A 39 1.63 2.85 8.88
C LEU A 39 1.28 2.17 10.22
N GLY A 40 2.00 1.12 10.62
CA GLY A 40 1.75 0.39 11.85
C GLY A 40 0.48 -0.47 11.85
N VAL A 41 -0.11 -0.71 10.68
CA VAL A 41 -1.33 -1.51 10.49
C VAL A 41 -1.03 -2.80 9.74
N LYS A 42 -1.85 -3.85 9.90
CA LYS A 42 -1.76 -5.04 9.05
C LYS A 42 -2.67 -4.88 7.83
N LEU A 43 -2.05 -4.81 6.66
CA LEU A 43 -2.72 -4.76 5.35
C LEU A 43 -2.87 -6.17 4.75
N ARG A 44 -2.09 -7.13 5.26
CA ARG A 44 -2.13 -8.53 4.85
C ARG A 44 -2.92 -9.35 5.88
N GLY A 45 -4.04 -9.91 5.45
CA GLY A 45 -4.88 -10.78 6.29
C GLY A 45 -6.32 -10.77 5.82
N LYS A 46 -6.76 -11.86 5.17
CA LYS A 46 -8.15 -12.24 4.79
C LYS A 46 -9.08 -11.15 4.21
N ALA A 47 -8.58 -9.99 3.77
CA ALA A 47 -9.40 -8.89 3.26
C ALA A 47 -8.88 -8.25 1.96
N ILE A 48 -8.10 -8.97 1.15
CA ILE A 48 -7.92 -8.63 -0.27
C ILE A 48 -8.72 -9.60 -1.16
N HIS A 49 -9.96 -9.89 -0.78
CA HIS A 49 -10.96 -10.36 -1.73
C HIS A 49 -11.77 -9.13 -2.15
N HIS A 50 -11.20 -8.31 -3.06
CA HIS A 50 -12.04 -7.45 -3.87
C HIS A 50 -12.74 -8.39 -4.85
N GLY A 51 -14.00 -8.71 -4.55
CA GLY A 51 -14.79 -9.66 -5.32
C GLY A 51 -14.86 -9.29 -6.79
N LYS A 52 -14.51 -10.26 -7.63
CA LYS A 52 -15.51 -10.96 -8.44
C LYS A 52 -15.07 -12.41 -8.62
#